data_AF-A0A7G9S0Z6-F1
#
_entry.id   AF-A0A7G9S0Z6-F1
#
_cell.length_a   1.000
_cell.length_b   1.000
_cell.length_c   1.000
_cell.angle_alpha   90.00
_cell.angle_beta   90.00
_cell.angle_gamma   90.00
#
_symmetry.space_group_name_H-M   'P 1'
#
loop_
_entity.id
_entity.type
_entity.pdbx_description
1 polymer ?
#
loop_
_entity_poly.entity_id
_entity_poly.type
_entity_poly.pdbx_seq_one_letter_code
_entity_poly.pdbx_strand_id
1 'polypeptide(L)'
;MGIRDNNDIVSIRFNDLIMPYLVDLKSNFTQYHITEIENLNSNYSLILFKWIMMKFNQGQLHPEIPMDELREITDTKEEYQTRFSDFDKYVLKTATPSQC
;
A
#
# COMPACT_ATOMS: atom_id res chain seq x y z
N MET A 1 -16.23 -0.73 -12.51
CA MET A 1 -16.32 -0.27 -13.91
C MET A 1 -16.90 1.15 -13.87
N GLY A 2 -16.11 2.17 -14.20
CA GLY A 2 -16.54 3.57 -14.17
C GLY A 2 -17.25 3.96 -15.46
N ILE A 3 -18.39 4.65 -15.36
CA ILE A 3 -19.11 5.22 -16.50
C ILE A 3 -18.53 6.62 -16.74
N ARG A 4 -18.11 6.88 -17.98
CA ARG A 4 -17.70 8.22 -18.42
C ARG A 4 -18.95 8.97 -18.88
N ASP A 5 -19.43 9.89 -18.04
CA ASP A 5 -20.43 10.86 -18.49
C ASP A 5 -19.71 12.03 -19.18
N ASN A 6 -20.41 12.66 -20.13
CA ASN A 6 -19.93 13.67 -21.10
C ASN A 6 -19.29 14.97 -20.53
N ASN A 7 -18.85 14.99 -19.27
CA ASN A 7 -18.32 16.15 -18.56
C ASN A 7 -16.87 15.98 -18.04
N ASP A 8 -16.08 15.05 -18.59
CA ASP A 8 -14.71 14.71 -18.10
C ASP A 8 -14.65 14.35 -16.60
N ILE A 9 -15.80 14.00 -16.01
CA ILE A 9 -15.89 13.53 -14.63
C ILE A 9 -15.91 12.01 -14.65
N VAL A 10 -14.95 11.41 -13.95
CA VAL A 10 -14.94 9.97 -13.69
C VAL A 10 -15.78 9.72 -12.44
N SER A 11 -16.94 9.08 -12.63
CA SER A 11 -17.77 8.63 -11.51
C SER A 11 -17.42 7.20 -11.13
N ILE A 12 -17.12 6.98 -9.84
CA ILE A 12 -16.88 5.65 -9.27
C ILE A 12 -18.01 5.40 -8.28
N ARG A 13 -18.72 4.29 -8.47
CA ARG A 13 -19.75 3.82 -7.54
C ARG A 13 -19.24 2.55 -6.85
N PHE A 14 -19.27 2.57 -5.53
CA PHE A 14 -19.03 1.38 -4.72
C PHE A 14 -20.32 0.56 -4.58
N ASN A 15 -20.19 -0.74 -4.40
CA ASN A 15 -21.33 -1.62 -4.12
C ASN A 15 -21.86 -1.31 -2.70
N ASP A 16 -23.18 -1.21 -2.52
CA ASP A 16 -23.78 -0.93 -1.21
C ASP A 16 -23.35 -1.93 -0.13
N LEU A 17 -23.02 -3.17 -0.50
CA LEU A 17 -22.48 -4.20 0.40
C LEU A 17 -21.12 -3.85 1.01
N ILE A 18 -20.33 -2.96 0.40
CA ILE A 18 -19.03 -2.54 0.92
C ILE A 18 -19.12 -1.34 1.86
N MET A 19 -20.24 -0.61 1.83
CA MET A 19 -20.48 0.58 2.66
C MET A 19 -20.30 0.37 4.17
N PRO A 20 -20.82 -0.71 4.80
CA PRO A 20 -20.61 -0.91 6.25
C PRO A 20 -19.12 -1.01 6.60
N TYR A 21 -18.33 -1.70 5.79
CA TYR A 21 -16.88 -1.82 6.00
C TYR A 21 -16.18 -0.46 5.85
N LEU A 22 -16.60 0.40 4.90
CA LEU A 22 -16.02 1.74 4.75
C LEU A 22 -16.36 2.67 5.93
N VAL A 23 -17.56 2.54 6.51
CA VAL A 23 -18.01 3.36 7.64
C VAL A 23 -17.37 2.90 8.95
N ASP A 24 -17.26 1.59 9.18
CA ASP A 24 -16.60 1.03 10.35
C ASP A 24 -15.09 1.33 10.37
N LEU A 25 -14.48 1.55 9.19
CA LEU A 25 -13.09 1.98 9.06
C LEU A 25 -12.81 3.41 9.57
N LYS A 26 -13.81 4.27 9.82
CA LYS A 26 -13.59 5.66 10.29
C LYS A 26 -12.83 5.76 11.62
N SER A 27 -12.79 4.70 12.43
CA SER A 27 -12.05 4.72 13.70
C SER A 27 -10.54 4.54 13.52
N ASN A 28 -10.06 3.92 12.43
CA ASN A 28 -8.66 3.51 12.25
C ASN A 28 -8.19 3.76 10.80
N PHE A 29 -8.39 4.97 10.27
CA PHE A 29 -7.93 5.30 8.93
C PHE A 29 -6.47 5.78 8.94
N THR A 30 -5.77 5.50 7.85
CA THR A 30 -4.45 6.08 7.57
C THR A 30 -4.66 7.20 6.57
N GLN A 31 -4.32 8.42 6.96
CA GLN A 31 -4.35 9.58 6.09
C GLN A 31 -2.92 9.91 5.69
N TYR A 32 -2.70 10.16 4.40
CA TYR A 32 -1.46 10.65 3.82
C TYR A 32 -1.79 11.55 2.63
N HIS A 33 -0.85 12.41 2.24
CA HIS A 33 -1.08 13.34 1.13
C HIS A 33 -0.88 12.62 -0.21
N ILE A 34 -1.73 12.91 -1.20
CA ILE A 34 -1.60 12.30 -2.54
C ILE A 34 -0.24 12.63 -3.18
N THR A 35 0.30 13.82 -2.91
CA THR A 35 1.62 14.26 -3.37
C THR A 35 2.76 13.36 -2.88
N GLU A 36 2.60 12.70 -1.72
CA GLU A 36 3.60 11.80 -1.16
C GLU A 36 3.61 10.44 -1.86
N ILE A 37 2.45 9.99 -2.36
CA ILE A 37 2.34 8.74 -3.10
C ILE A 37 2.50 8.90 -4.62
N GLU A 38 2.44 10.12 -5.14
CA GLU A 38 2.52 10.42 -6.58
C GLU A 38 3.82 9.90 -7.22
N ASN A 39 4.92 9.92 -6.46
CA ASN A 39 6.22 9.45 -6.95
C ASN A 39 6.45 7.95 -6.70
N LEU A 40 5.50 7.23 -6.09
CA LEU A 40 5.60 5.80 -5.82
C LEU A 40 5.07 5.00 -7.02
N ASN A 41 5.98 4.55 -7.87
CA ASN A 41 5.65 3.84 -9.11
C ASN A 41 5.59 2.31 -8.98
N SER A 42 6.04 1.76 -7.84
CA SER A 42 5.99 0.32 -7.58
C SER A 42 4.80 -0.04 -6.69
N ASN A 43 4.12 -1.13 -7.02
CA ASN A 43 3.06 -1.69 -6.18
C ASN A 43 3.58 -1.96 -4.75
N TYR A 44 4.82 -2.42 -4.63
CA TYR A 44 5.46 -2.66 -3.33
C TYR A 44 5.77 -1.36 -2.60
N SER A 45 6.20 -0.30 -3.30
CA SER A 45 6.38 1.03 -2.70
C SER A 45 5.09 1.51 -2.03
N LEU A 46 3.94 1.35 -2.71
CA LEU A 46 2.65 1.81 -2.20
C LEU A 46 2.21 1.00 -0.98
N ILE A 47 2.35 -0.32 -1.03
CA ILE A 47 2.02 -1.23 0.08
C ILE A 47 2.89 -0.93 1.30
N LEU A 48 4.20 -0.82 1.12
CA LEU A 48 5.14 -0.54 2.21
C LEU A 48 4.92 0.85 2.79
N PHE A 49 4.73 1.87 1.94
CA PHE A 49 4.42 3.22 2.39
C PHE A 49 3.15 3.25 3.24
N LYS A 50 2.08 2.57 2.79
CA LYS A 50 0.84 2.45 3.55
C LYS A 50 1.07 1.80 4.93
N TRP A 51 1.82 0.70 4.99
CA TRP A 51 2.13 0.03 6.25
C TRP A 51 2.95 0.92 7.19
N ILE A 52 3.98 1.61 6.68
CA ILE A 52 4.81 2.54 7.47
C ILE A 52 3.94 3.67 8.03
N MET A 53 3.08 4.27 7.20
CA MET A 53 2.19 5.36 7.63
C MET A 53 1.17 4.89 8.67
N MET A 54 0.65 3.66 8.54
CA MET A 54 -0.19 3.05 9.56
C MET A 54 0.51 2.99 10.92
N LYS A 55 1.77 2.56 10.97
CA LYS A 55 2.55 2.47 12.21
C LYS A 55 2.95 3.84 12.76
N PHE A 56 3.30 4.77 11.88
CA PHE A 56 3.65 6.13 12.26
C PHE A 56 2.46 6.87 12.90
N ASN A 57 1.25 6.71 12.33
CA ASN A 57 0.02 7.26 12.91
C ASN A 57 -0.32 6.66 14.29
N GLN A 58 0.20 5.47 14.60
CA GLN A 58 0.11 4.85 15.93
C GLN A 58 1.23 5.29 16.89
N GLY A 59 2.12 6.19 16.46
CA GLY A 59 3.22 6.74 17.27
C GLY A 59 4.51 5.92 17.23
N GLN A 60 4.64 4.94 16.33
CA GLN A 60 5.86 4.14 16.19
C GLN A 60 6.87 4.83 15.27
N LEU A 61 7.99 5.28 15.82
CA LEU A 61 9.06 5.94 15.06
C LEU A 61 9.99 4.95 14.35
N HIS A 62 10.19 3.76 14.94
CA HIS A 62 10.99 2.68 14.37
C HIS A 62 10.14 1.40 14.31
N PRO A 63 9.24 1.30 13.32
CA PRO A 63 8.41 0.13 13.18
C PRO A 63 9.25 -1.06 12.70
N GLU A 64 9.14 -2.19 13.42
CA GLU A 64 9.74 -3.46 13.02
C GLU A 64 8.65 -4.35 12.43
N ILE A 65 8.94 -4.97 11.29
CA ILE A 65 8.04 -5.92 10.64
C ILE A 65 8.68 -7.32 10.59
N PRO A 66 8.03 -8.35 11.15
CA PRO A 66 8.47 -9.72 10.97
C PRO A 66 8.46 -10.10 9.48
N MET A 67 9.39 -10.93 9.05
CA MET A 67 9.51 -11.33 7.64
C MET A 67 8.23 -11.98 7.10
N ASP A 68 7.53 -12.77 7.92
CA ASP A 68 6.29 -13.43 7.52
C ASP A 68 5.16 -12.42 7.27
N GLU A 69 5.05 -11.39 8.13
CA GLU A 69 4.08 -10.29 7.95
C GLU A 69 4.45 -9.45 6.73
N LEU A 70 5.74 -9.17 6.53
CA LEU A 70 6.23 -8.46 5.35
C LEU A 70 5.84 -9.18 4.06
N ARG A 71 6.04 -10.50 4.01
CA ARG A 71 5.65 -11.33 2.85
C ARG A 71 4.14 -11.41 2.65
N GLU A 72 3.38 -11.34 3.74
CA GLU A 72 1.92 -11.31 3.68
C GLU A 72 1.42 -10.01 3.06
N ILE A 73 1.93 -8.86 3.50
CA ILE A 73 1.48 -7.58 2.97
C ILE A 73 1.95 -7.37 1.53
N THR A 74 3.10 -7.91 1.13
CA THR A 74 3.60 -7.83 -0.26
C THR A 74 3.08 -8.94 -1.16
N ASP A 75 2.26 -9.87 -0.65
CA ASP A 75 1.75 -11.05 -1.36
C ASP A 75 2.87 -11.94 -1.97
N THR A 76 4.01 -12.02 -1.29
CA THR A 76 5.19 -12.79 -1.74
C THR A 76 5.48 -13.97 -0.80
N LYS A 77 4.46 -14.54 -0.15
CA LYS A 77 4.64 -15.69 0.76
C LYS A 77 5.24 -16.89 0.06
N GLU A 78 4.79 -17.15 -1.15
CA GLU A 78 5.25 -18.29 -1.95
C GLU A 78 6.49 -17.98 -2.80
N GLU A 79 6.86 -16.71 -2.92
CA GLU A 79 7.97 -16.24 -3.74
C GLU A 79 9.26 -16.05 -2.92
N TYR A 80 10.41 -16.22 -3.59
CA TYR A 80 11.74 -15.94 -3.01
C TYR A 80 12.01 -16.65 -1.66
N GLN A 81 11.41 -17.82 -1.45
CA GLN A 81 11.48 -18.56 -0.17
C GLN A 81 12.90 -18.99 0.21
N THR A 82 13.73 -19.28 -0.78
CA THR A 82 15.08 -19.85 -0.58
C THR A 82 16.16 -18.80 -0.41
N ARG A 83 15.97 -17.58 -0.93
CA ARG A 83 17.02 -16.54 -0.95
C ARG A 83 16.45 -15.17 -0.64
N PHE A 84 16.87 -14.63 0.50
CA PHE A 84 16.58 -13.24 0.85
C PHE A 84 17.14 -12.24 -0.16
N SER A 85 18.25 -12.57 -0.84
CA SER A 85 18.85 -11.70 -1.87
C SER A 85 17.89 -11.40 -3.02
N ASP A 86 17.04 -12.36 -3.39
CA ASP A 86 16.09 -12.20 -4.48
C ASP A 86 14.92 -11.33 -4.00
N PHE A 87 14.42 -11.58 -2.78
CA PHE A 87 13.41 -10.71 -2.16
C PHE A 87 13.89 -9.26 -2.03
N ASP A 88 15.11 -9.03 -1.55
CA ASP A 88 15.71 -7.70 -1.44
C ASP A 88 15.79 -7.01 -2.82
N LYS A 89 16.20 -7.74 -3.85
CA LYS A 89 16.35 -7.20 -5.21
C LYS A 89 15.01 -6.86 -5.87
N TYR A 90 14.01 -7.71 -5.72
CA TYR A 90 12.75 -7.60 -6.49
C TYR A 90 11.63 -6.91 -5.73
N VAL A 91 11.68 -6.87 -4.40
CA VAL A 91 10.62 -6.29 -3.55
C VAL A 91 11.12 -5.03 -2.84
N LEU A 92 12.27 -5.08 -2.16
CA LEU A 92 12.74 -3.95 -1.35
C LEU A 92 13.39 -2.85 -2.20
N LYS A 93 14.32 -3.22 -3.09
CA LYS A 93 15.03 -2.28 -3.95
C LYS A 93 14.16 -1.68 -5.05
N THR A 94 13.11 -2.38 -5.45
CA THR A 94 12.09 -1.83 -6.36
C THR A 94 11.14 -0.87 -5.64
N ALA A 95 11.04 -0.97 -4.32
CA ALA A 95 10.20 -0.09 -3.51
C ALA A 95 10.89 1.24 -3.17
N THR A 96 12.22 1.28 -3.18
CA THR A 96 12.96 2.54 -3.06
C THR A 96 12.96 3.27 -4.40
N PRO A 97 12.65 4.58 -4.45
CA PRO A 97 12.88 5.36 -5.66
C PRO A 97 14.34 5.17 -6.06
N SER A 98 14.57 4.69 -7.28
CA SER A 98 15.90 4.66 -7.88
C SER A 98 16.51 6.05 -7.69
N GLN A 99 17.61 6.15 -6.94
CA GLN A 99 18.39 7.39 -6.97
C GLN A 99 18.78 7.61 -8.44
N CYS A 100 18.26 8.67 -9.05
CA CYS A 100 18.83 9.21 -10.28
C CYS A 100 20.30 9.58 -10.04
#